data_AF-A0A4S4KTH8-F1
#
_entry.id   AF-A0A4S4KTH8-F1
#
_cell.length_a   1.000
_cell.length_b   1.000
_cell.length_c   1.000
_cell.angle_alpha   90.00
_cell.angle_beta   90.00
_cell.angle_gamma   90.00
#
_symmetry.space_group_name_H-M   'P 1'
#
loop_
_entity.id
_entity.type
_entity.pdbx_description
1 polymer ?
#
loop_
_entity_poly.entity_id
_entity_poly.type
_entity_poly.pdbx_seq_one_letter_code
_entity_poly.pdbx_strand_id
1 'polypeptide(L)'
;MNIPAFRSRRAPMPPVMLYGWMINQDDWSEYAKNHGYSVKTEIITFEGEDDPDFELQDFDEDNLPAEVITSTEDKYSSVCNAFWAIMHDLGIEPIDLDPVKLTLGCEKHERLVVLTDNYHDQSSLTEENLRELQKKMGRNDAPTWHPWTYFQWNRDIAGGRP
;
A
#
# COMPACT_ATOMS: atom_id res chain seq x y z
N MET A 1 -27.07 28.05 38.80
CA MET A 1 -26.86 26.60 38.57
C MET A 1 -25.75 26.47 37.55
N ASN A 2 -24.55 26.05 37.96
CA ASN A 2 -23.43 25.78 37.06
C ASN A 2 -23.55 24.33 36.58
N ILE A 3 -23.76 24.14 35.28
CA ILE A 3 -23.69 22.82 34.64
C ILE A 3 -22.20 22.47 34.54
N PRO A 4 -21.72 21.32 35.04
CA PRO A 4 -20.31 20.98 34.91
C PRO A 4 -20.00 20.76 33.44
N ALA A 5 -18.93 21.39 32.95
CA ALA A 5 -18.37 21.08 31.65
C ALA A 5 -18.02 19.58 31.62
N PHE A 6 -18.71 18.82 30.77
CA PHE A 6 -18.31 17.46 30.40
C PHE A 6 -16.91 17.55 29.80
N ARG A 7 -15.87 17.36 30.62
CA ARG A 7 -14.54 17.09 30.13
C ARG A 7 -14.55 15.68 29.55
N SER A 8 -14.79 15.56 28.25
CA SER A 8 -14.44 14.36 27.51
C SER A 8 -12.94 14.14 27.67
N ARG A 9 -12.56 13.28 28.62
CA ARG A 9 -11.17 12.84 28.87
C ARG A 9 -10.82 11.63 28.00
N ARG A 10 -11.20 11.62 26.72
CA ARG A 10 -10.54 10.69 25.80
C ARG A 10 -9.26 11.39 25.34
N ALA A 11 -8.12 10.96 25.88
CA ALA A 11 -6.85 11.30 25.28
C ALA A 11 -6.95 11.01 23.77
N PRO A 12 -6.46 11.90 22.90
CA PRO A 12 -6.45 11.59 21.47
C PRO A 12 -5.73 10.25 21.30
N MET A 13 -6.39 9.29 20.67
CA MET A 13 -5.73 8.02 20.38
C MET A 13 -4.47 8.34 19.55
N PRO A 14 -3.34 7.66 19.81
CA PRO A 14 -2.11 7.96 19.11
C PRO A 14 -2.29 7.84 17.58
N PRO A 15 -1.44 8.48 16.77
CA PRO A 15 -1.44 8.19 15.34
C PRO A 15 -1.07 6.72 15.11
N VAL A 16 -1.57 6.15 14.02
CA VAL A 16 -1.06 4.86 13.54
C VAL A 16 0.39 5.04 13.10
N MET A 17 1.26 4.21 13.67
CA MET A 17 2.67 4.11 13.33
C MET A 17 2.89 2.73 12.71
N LEU A 18 3.49 2.70 11.53
CA LEU A 18 3.84 1.50 10.79
C LEU A 18 5.31 1.15 11.06
N TYR A 19 5.59 -0.11 11.35
CA TYR A 19 6.95 -0.61 11.57
C TYR A 19 7.43 -1.34 10.34
N GLY A 20 8.60 -0.97 9.80
CA GLY A 20 9.14 -1.64 8.63
C GLY A 20 10.32 -0.93 7.98
N TRP A 21 10.51 -1.17 6.67
CA TRP A 21 11.62 -0.59 5.91
C TRP A 21 11.17 0.20 4.70
N MET A 22 11.86 1.30 4.45
CA MET A 22 11.79 1.98 3.16
C MET A 22 12.51 1.16 2.09
N ILE A 23 11.81 0.89 1.01
CA ILE A 23 12.29 0.14 -0.16
C ILE A 23 12.17 1.00 -1.42
N ASN A 24 13.04 0.76 -2.38
CA ASN A 24 12.90 1.31 -3.72
C ASN A 24 11.97 0.39 -4.55
N GLN A 25 10.84 0.93 -5.02
CA GLN A 25 9.87 0.18 -5.79
C GLN A 25 10.45 -0.34 -7.11
N ASP A 26 11.31 0.41 -7.79
CA ASP A 26 11.86 -0.02 -9.08
C ASP A 26 12.80 -1.22 -8.91
N ASP A 27 13.68 -1.18 -7.90
CA ASP A 27 14.59 -2.30 -7.59
C ASP A 27 13.80 -3.56 -7.22
N TRP A 28 12.74 -3.41 -6.42
CA TRP A 28 11.89 -4.53 -6.02
C TRP A 28 10.95 -5.02 -7.14
N SER A 29 10.58 -4.14 -8.08
CA SER A 29 9.84 -4.53 -9.28
C SER A 29 10.73 -5.39 -10.19
N GLU A 30 12.01 -5.04 -10.32
CA GLU A 30 12.97 -5.87 -11.05
C GLU A 30 13.22 -7.21 -10.34
N TYR A 31 13.32 -7.20 -9.01
CA TYR A 31 13.37 -8.43 -8.22
C TYR A 31 12.15 -9.31 -8.49
N ALA A 32 10.94 -8.75 -8.43
CA ALA A 32 9.70 -9.46 -8.68
C ALA A 32 9.69 -10.13 -10.06
N LYS A 33 10.14 -9.40 -11.08
CA LYS A 33 10.29 -9.93 -12.44
C LYS A 33 11.26 -11.09 -12.54
N ASN A 34 12.43 -10.96 -11.92
CA ASN A 34 13.46 -12.00 -11.95
C ASN A 34 13.07 -13.28 -11.19
N HIS A 35 12.07 -13.21 -10.30
CA HIS A 35 11.64 -14.32 -9.46
C HIS A 35 10.22 -14.82 -9.77
N GLY A 36 9.60 -14.34 -10.85
CA GLY A 36 8.28 -14.83 -11.29
C GLY A 36 7.10 -14.26 -10.51
N TYR A 37 7.27 -13.13 -9.83
CA TYR A 37 6.22 -12.41 -9.10
C TYR A 37 5.62 -11.23 -9.87
N SER A 38 6.02 -11.00 -11.12
CA SER A 38 5.46 -9.94 -11.96
C SER A 38 3.95 -10.11 -12.17
N VAL A 39 3.23 -9.03 -11.92
CA VAL A 39 1.81 -8.87 -12.23
C VAL A 39 1.68 -8.04 -13.50
N LYS A 40 0.88 -8.52 -14.43
CA LYS A 40 0.48 -7.76 -15.62
C LYS A 40 -0.99 -7.41 -15.49
N THR A 41 -1.31 -6.18 -15.83
CA THR A 41 -2.69 -5.69 -15.91
C THR A 41 -2.99 -5.40 -17.37
N GLU A 42 -4.09 -5.94 -17.86
CA GLU A 42 -4.62 -5.63 -19.18
C GLU A 42 -5.47 -4.37 -19.06
N ILE A 43 -5.12 -3.35 -19.82
CA ILE A 43 -5.91 -2.14 -20.00
C ILE A 43 -6.62 -2.30 -21.34
N ILE A 44 -7.95 -2.27 -21.30
CA ILE A 44 -8.79 -2.30 -22.49
C ILE A 44 -9.13 -0.84 -22.80
N THR A 45 -8.67 -0.35 -23.95
CA THR A 45 -8.97 0.97 -24.50
C THR A 45 -9.68 0.81 -25.85
N PHE A 46 -10.11 1.91 -26.45
CA PHE A 46 -10.61 1.92 -27.82
C PHE A 46 -9.58 2.49 -28.80
N GLU A 47 -9.56 1.98 -30.03
CA GLU A 47 -8.70 2.52 -31.09
C GLU A 47 -9.05 4.00 -31.33
N GLY A 48 -8.05 4.87 -31.21
CA GLY A 48 -8.22 6.33 -31.33
C GLY A 48 -8.41 7.08 -30.01
N GLU A 49 -8.53 6.39 -28.86
CA GLU A 49 -8.71 7.02 -27.54
C GLU A 49 -7.52 7.89 -27.09
N ASP A 50 -6.34 7.69 -27.69
CA ASP A 50 -5.17 8.57 -27.48
C ASP A 50 -5.29 9.94 -28.20
N ASP A 51 -6.31 10.13 -29.05
CA ASP A 51 -6.59 11.39 -29.73
C ASP A 51 -7.30 12.36 -28.78
N PRO A 52 -6.79 13.61 -28.59
CA PRO A 52 -7.44 14.60 -27.73
C PRO A 52 -8.86 14.98 -28.16
N ASP A 53 -9.25 14.73 -29.42
CA ASP A 53 -10.60 14.97 -29.93
C ASP A 53 -11.49 13.70 -29.88
N PHE A 54 -11.02 12.60 -29.28
CA PHE A 54 -11.80 11.38 -29.12
C PHE A 54 -12.92 11.55 -28.09
N GLU A 55 -14.17 11.47 -28.54
CA GLU A 55 -15.33 11.41 -27.66
C GLU A 55 -16.10 10.10 -27.87
N LEU A 56 -16.12 9.23 -26.85
CA LEU A 56 -16.80 7.93 -26.90
C LEU A 56 -18.30 8.06 -27.23
N GLN A 57 -18.90 9.20 -26.91
CA GLN A 57 -20.31 9.53 -27.16
C GLN A 57 -20.65 9.82 -28.63
N ASP A 58 -19.63 9.95 -29.51
CA ASP A 58 -19.83 10.16 -30.95
C ASP A 58 -20.11 8.85 -31.71
N PHE A 59 -20.01 7.71 -31.02
CA PHE A 59 -20.23 6.37 -31.57
C PHE A 59 -21.50 5.75 -30.97
N ASP A 60 -22.35 5.20 -31.84
CA ASP A 60 -23.47 4.34 -31.41
C ASP A 60 -22.93 2.96 -30.96
N GLU A 61 -23.68 2.22 -30.12
CA GLU A 61 -23.27 0.90 -29.60
C GLU A 61 -22.88 -0.11 -30.70
N ASP A 62 -23.48 0.00 -31.89
CA ASP A 62 -23.20 -0.87 -33.05
C ASP A 62 -21.99 -0.41 -33.89
N ASN A 63 -21.41 0.76 -33.60
CA ASN A 63 -20.32 1.39 -34.35
C ASN A 63 -19.17 1.84 -33.44
N LEU A 64 -19.00 1.22 -32.27
CA LEU A 64 -17.87 1.48 -31.39
C LEU A 64 -16.55 1.15 -32.10
N PRO A 65 -15.47 1.93 -31.86
CA PRO A 65 -14.13 1.58 -32.33
C PRO A 65 -13.69 0.21 -31.79
N ALA A 66 -12.70 -0.41 -32.43
CA ALA A 66 -12.18 -1.69 -31.97
C ALA A 66 -11.53 -1.56 -30.58
N GLU A 67 -11.76 -2.54 -29.71
CA GLU A 67 -11.04 -2.63 -28.44
C GLU A 67 -9.55 -2.93 -28.69
N VAL A 68 -8.69 -2.15 -28.04
CA VAL A 68 -7.25 -2.33 -28.01
C VAL A 68 -6.88 -2.80 -26.61
N ILE A 69 -6.33 -4.01 -26.52
CA ILE A 69 -5.85 -4.56 -25.24
C ILE A 69 -4.36 -4.29 -25.12
N THR A 70 -3.99 -3.43 -24.17
CA THR A 70 -2.60 -3.15 -23.84
C THR A 70 -2.25 -3.78 -22.50
N SER A 71 -1.29 -4.70 -22.48
CA SER A 71 -0.77 -5.26 -21.23
C SER A 71 0.31 -4.35 -20.64
N THR A 72 0.12 -3.86 -19.42
CA THR A 72 1.11 -3.07 -18.68
C THR A 72 1.60 -3.84 -17.45
N GLU A 73 2.84 -3.58 -17.03
CA GLU A 73 3.37 -4.16 -15.79
C GLU A 73 2.87 -3.37 -14.59
N ASP A 74 2.14 -4.04 -13.70
CA ASP A 74 1.75 -3.45 -12.43
C ASP A 74 2.90 -3.60 -11.44
N LYS A 75 3.77 -2.59 -11.40
CA LYS A 75 4.94 -2.56 -10.51
C LYS A 75 4.53 -2.69 -9.04
N TYR A 76 3.44 -2.05 -8.62
CA TYR A 76 3.03 -2.07 -7.22
C TYR A 76 2.59 -3.48 -6.82
N SER A 77 1.68 -4.08 -7.57
CA SER A 77 1.20 -5.44 -7.30
C SER A 77 2.31 -6.48 -7.44
N SER A 78 3.26 -6.29 -8.36
CA SER A 78 4.45 -7.15 -8.48
C SER A 78 5.31 -7.12 -7.22
N VAL A 79 5.55 -5.92 -6.67
CA VAL A 79 6.29 -5.75 -5.42
C VAL A 79 5.52 -6.34 -4.24
N CYS A 80 4.21 -6.10 -4.14
CA CYS A 80 3.36 -6.71 -3.12
C CYS A 80 3.42 -8.24 -3.17
N ASN A 81 3.31 -8.85 -4.35
CA ASN A 81 3.41 -10.30 -4.51
C ASN A 81 4.77 -10.85 -4.09
N ALA A 82 5.87 -10.17 -4.43
CA ALA A 82 7.20 -10.59 -4.01
C ALA A 82 7.33 -10.59 -2.48
N PHE A 83 6.84 -9.55 -1.81
CA PHE A 83 6.87 -9.50 -0.34
C PHE A 83 5.90 -10.49 0.30
N TRP A 84 4.71 -10.67 -0.27
CA TRP A 84 3.75 -11.64 0.22
C TRP A 84 4.34 -13.05 0.17
N ALA A 85 4.96 -13.44 -0.95
CA ALA A 85 5.62 -14.73 -1.10
C ALA A 85 6.77 -14.91 -0.08
N ILE A 86 7.62 -13.90 0.09
CA ILE A 86 8.72 -13.94 1.06
C ILE A 86 8.21 -14.07 2.50
N MET A 87 7.21 -13.29 2.88
CA MET A 87 6.62 -13.32 4.23
C MET A 87 5.93 -14.66 4.48
N HIS A 88 5.15 -15.14 3.51
CA HIS A 88 4.49 -16.44 3.58
C HIS A 88 5.50 -17.59 3.75
N ASP A 89 6.59 -17.60 2.99
CA ASP A 89 7.66 -18.60 3.11
C ASP A 89 8.33 -18.61 4.49
N LEU A 90 8.38 -17.45 5.16
CA LEU A 90 8.92 -17.30 6.51
C LEU A 90 7.86 -17.53 7.61
N GLY A 91 6.60 -17.79 7.24
CA GLY A 91 5.50 -17.90 8.19
C GLY A 91 5.18 -16.58 8.91
N ILE A 92 5.50 -15.44 8.28
CA ILE A 92 5.14 -14.10 8.76
C ILE A 92 3.75 -13.76 8.22
N GLU A 93 2.80 -13.51 9.13
CA GLU A 93 1.46 -13.07 8.79
C GLU A 93 1.48 -11.55 8.51
N PRO A 94 1.11 -11.10 7.31
CA PRO A 94 1.08 -9.67 7.02
C PRO A 94 -0.09 -9.01 7.76
N ILE A 95 0.10 -7.74 8.16
CA ILE A 95 -0.92 -6.97 8.87
C ILE A 95 -2.16 -6.65 8.02
N ASP A 96 -2.00 -6.67 6.70
CA ASP A 96 -3.03 -6.37 5.71
C ASP A 96 -2.74 -7.19 4.44
N LEU A 97 -3.69 -7.24 3.51
CA LEU A 97 -3.54 -7.90 2.21
C LEU A 97 -2.40 -7.29 1.38
N ASP A 98 -2.13 -6.01 1.58
CA ASP A 98 -1.03 -5.28 0.97
C ASP A 98 0.11 -5.08 1.99
N PRO A 99 1.19 -5.87 1.91
CA PRO A 99 2.34 -5.75 2.83
C PRO A 99 3.17 -4.49 2.56
N VAL A 100 2.82 -3.69 1.56
CA VAL A 100 3.54 -2.47 1.16
C VAL A 100 2.58 -1.30 1.16
N LYS A 101 2.97 -0.18 1.77
CA LYS A 101 2.19 1.05 1.82
C LYS A 101 2.94 2.23 1.19
N LEU A 102 2.16 3.13 0.61
CA LEU A 102 2.60 4.44 0.14
C LEU A 102 2.98 5.33 1.33
N THR A 103 4.23 5.79 1.36
CA THR A 103 4.66 6.86 2.27
C THR A 103 4.66 8.18 1.51
N LEU A 104 3.81 9.13 1.94
CA LEU A 104 3.79 10.47 1.35
C LEU A 104 5.08 11.21 1.71
N GLY A 105 5.83 11.62 0.68
CA GLY A 105 6.96 12.51 0.81
C GLY A 105 8.31 11.86 0.60
N CYS A 106 8.58 11.32 -0.59
CA CYS A 106 9.92 11.21 -1.15
C CYS A 106 9.83 11.43 -2.65
N GLU A 107 10.71 12.26 -3.20
CA GLU A 107 10.83 12.58 -4.63
C GLU A 107 11.31 11.37 -5.48
N LYS A 108 11.21 10.15 -4.94
CA LYS A 108 11.70 8.88 -5.46
C LYS A 108 10.63 7.83 -5.23
N HIS A 109 10.58 6.77 -6.04
CA HIS A 109 9.62 5.67 -5.96
C HIS A 109 9.79 4.81 -4.69
N GLU A 110 9.90 5.44 -3.52
CA GLU A 110 10.07 4.78 -2.24
C GLU A 110 8.71 4.34 -1.69
N ARG A 111 8.70 3.15 -1.13
CA ARG A 111 7.54 2.52 -0.49
C ARG A 111 7.96 1.99 0.87
N LEU A 112 7.02 1.85 1.79
CA LEU A 112 7.25 1.19 3.07
C LEU A 112 6.76 -0.25 2.99
N VAL A 113 7.64 -1.24 3.15
CA VAL A 113 7.20 -2.59 3.52
C VAL A 113 6.80 -2.55 4.99
N VAL A 114 5.58 -2.99 5.30
CA VAL A 114 4.97 -2.94 6.63
C VAL A 114 5.02 -4.33 7.25
N LEU A 115 5.65 -4.42 8.42
CA LEU A 115 5.76 -5.66 9.21
C LEU A 115 4.68 -5.73 10.29
N THR A 116 4.38 -4.59 10.91
CA THR A 116 3.31 -4.43 11.90
C THR A 116 2.96 -2.95 12.06
N ASP A 117 1.98 -2.65 12.92
CA ASP A 117 1.71 -1.31 13.43
C ASP A 117 1.68 -1.28 14.96
N ASN A 118 1.41 -0.11 15.54
CA ASN A 118 1.35 0.09 16.99
C ASN A 118 0.01 -0.32 17.65
N TYR A 119 -0.90 -0.94 16.91
CA TYR A 119 -2.22 -1.39 17.35
C TYR A 119 -2.43 -2.90 17.24
N HIS A 120 -1.64 -3.57 16.41
CA HIS A 120 -1.70 -5.01 16.19
C HIS A 120 -0.51 -5.71 16.84
N ASP A 121 -0.80 -6.73 17.64
CA ASP A 121 0.21 -7.65 18.12
C ASP A 121 0.61 -8.59 16.97
N GLN A 122 1.90 -8.59 16.62
CA GLN A 122 2.43 -9.42 15.53
C GLN A 122 3.26 -10.58 16.07
N SER A 123 2.60 -11.67 16.42
CA SER A 123 3.26 -12.84 17.02
C SER A 123 4.15 -13.61 16.05
N SER A 124 3.91 -13.48 14.73
CA SER A 124 4.68 -14.17 13.69
C SER A 124 6.03 -13.50 13.38
N LEU A 125 6.21 -12.23 13.79
CA LEU A 125 7.45 -11.47 13.59
C LEU A 125 8.44 -11.73 14.72
N THR A 126 8.88 -12.98 14.83
CA THR A 126 9.92 -13.38 15.79
C THR A 126 11.28 -12.79 15.40
N GLU A 127 12.24 -12.75 16.35
CA GLU A 127 13.61 -12.31 16.02
C GLU A 127 14.25 -13.16 14.91
N GLU A 128 13.95 -14.46 14.88
CA GLU A 128 14.45 -15.38 13.86
C GLU A 128 13.89 -15.03 12.48
N ASN A 129 12.56 -14.89 12.38
CA ASN A 129 11.88 -14.52 11.15
C ASN A 129 12.32 -13.13 10.65
N LEU A 130 12.50 -12.17 11.56
CA LEU A 130 13.00 -10.84 11.22
C LEU A 130 14.42 -10.89 10.64
N ARG A 131 15.32 -11.71 11.22
CA ARG A 131 16.68 -11.89 10.72
C ARG A 131 16.71 -12.56 9.35
N GLU A 132 15.88 -13.58 9.13
CA GLU A 132 15.80 -14.24 7.81
C GLU A 132 15.18 -13.32 6.76
N LEU A 133 14.19 -12.51 7.13
CA LEU A 133 13.62 -11.48 6.25
C LEU A 133 14.68 -10.43 5.87
N GLN A 134 15.45 -9.92 6.84
CA GLN A 134 16.57 -9.00 6.58
C GLN A 134 17.58 -9.59 5.59
N LYS A 135 17.95 -10.86 5.75
CA LYS A 135 18.85 -11.56 4.83
C LYS A 135 18.28 -11.64 3.41
N LYS A 136 17.01 -12.04 3.27
CA LYS A 136 16.33 -12.11 1.96
C LYS A 136 16.23 -10.74 1.28
N MET A 137 16.04 -9.68 2.06
CA MET A 137 16.02 -8.31 1.57
C MET A 137 17.42 -7.72 1.32
N GLY A 138 18.50 -8.43 1.66
CA GLY A 138 19.87 -7.92 1.55
C GLY A 138 20.17 -6.74 2.48
N ARG A 139 19.45 -6.62 3.60
CA ARG A 139 19.53 -5.50 4.54
C ARG A 139 20.34 -5.83 5.79
N ASN A 140 20.96 -4.80 6.35
CA ASN A 140 21.70 -4.87 7.62
C ASN A 140 21.16 -3.90 8.69
N ASP A 141 20.19 -3.06 8.33
CA ASP A 141 19.57 -2.08 9.20
C ASP A 141 18.28 -2.62 9.84
N ALA A 142 18.00 -2.16 11.06
CA ALA A 142 16.78 -2.48 11.76
C ALA A 142 15.57 -1.73 11.14
N PRO A 143 14.37 -2.31 11.18
CA PRO A 143 13.17 -1.60 10.76
C PRO A 143 12.90 -0.40 11.67
N THR A 144 12.23 0.61 11.13
CA THR A 144 11.92 1.87 11.83
C THR A 144 10.43 2.14 11.85
N TRP A 145 10.00 3.00 12.76
CA TRP A 145 8.62 3.44 12.89
C TRP A 145 8.34 4.65 11.99
N HIS A 146 7.30 4.57 11.18
CA HIS A 146 6.86 5.61 10.24
C HIS A 146 5.40 6.00 10.52
N PRO A 147 5.06 7.29 10.57
CA PRO A 147 3.67 7.70 10.75
C PRO A 147 2.84 7.34 9.51
N TRP A 148 1.65 6.76 9.70
CA TRP A 148 0.73 6.53 8.59
C TRP A 148 -0.01 7.83 8.24
N THR A 149 0.37 8.45 7.13
CA THR A 149 -0.08 9.81 6.76
C THR A 149 -1.55 9.90 6.31
N TYR A 150 -2.17 8.79 5.92
CA TYR A 150 -3.57 8.73 5.50
C TYR A 150 -4.55 8.45 6.65
N PHE A 151 -4.01 8.20 7.84
CA PHE A 151 -4.84 7.85 8.98
C PHE A 151 -5.51 9.09 9.57
N GLN A 152 -6.84 9.12 9.50
CA GLN A 152 -7.65 10.06 10.25
C GLN A 152 -8.56 9.28 11.19
N TRP A 153 -8.49 9.61 12.47
CA TRP A 153 -9.52 9.16 13.39
C TRP A 153 -10.85 9.74 12.93
N ASN A 154 -11.79 8.86 12.54
CA ASN A 154 -13.21 9.20 12.53
C ASN A 154 -13.59 9.51 13.98
N ARG A 155 -13.42 10.77 14.38
CA ARG A 155 -14.08 11.28 15.57
C ARG A 155 -15.55 11.28 15.22
N ASP A 156 -16.30 10.32 15.75
CA ASP A 156 -17.74 10.48 15.85
C ASP A 156 -17.97 11.89 16.41
N ILE A 157 -18.58 12.77 15.60
CA ILE A 157 -19.12 14.03 16.09
C ILE A 157 -20.31 13.61 16.95
N ALA A 158 -20.04 13.23 18.19
CA ALA A 158 -21.04 13.11 19.21
C ALA A 158 -21.58 14.51 19.48
N GLY A 159 -22.56 14.93 18.67
CA GLY A 159 -23.45 16.07 18.88
C GLY A 159 -22.77 17.44 18.90
N GLY A 160 -22.80 18.14 17.77
CA GLY A 160 -22.53 19.58 17.75
C GLY A 160 -22.32 20.11 16.33
N ARG A 161 -23.42 20.46 15.66
CA ARG A 161 -23.35 21.41 14.54
C ARG A 161 -23.10 22.82 15.10
N PRO A 162 -22.42 23.70 14.34
CA PRO A 162 -22.14 25.08 14.74
C PRO A 162 -23.41 25.89 15.05
#